data_AF-A0A2N4YPD5-F1
#
_entry.id   AF-A0A2N4YPD5-F1
#
_cell.length_a   1.000
_cell.length_b   1.000
_cell.length_c   1.000
_cell.angle_alpha   90.00
_cell.angle_beta   90.00
_cell.angle_gamma   90.00
#
_symmetry.space_group_name_H-M   'P 1'
#
loop_
_entity.id
_entity.type
_entity.pdbx_description
1 polymer ?
#
loop_
_entity_poly.entity_id
_entity_poly.type
_entity_poly.pdbx_seq_one_letter_code
_entity_poly.pdbx_strand_id
1 'polypeptide(L)'
;VSMLNSYSGWAAAAAGFMLSNDLLIVTGALVGSSGAILSYIMCKAMNRSFISVIAGGFGTDGSSSGGDEEVGEHREISAEETAEMLKNSQSVIITPGYGMAVAQAQYPVAEITEKLRARGIKVRFGIHPVAGRLPGHMNVLLAEAKVPYDIVLEMDEINDDFSDTDTVLVIGANDTVNPAAQDDPKSPIAGMPVLEVWKAQNVV
;
A
#
# COMPACT_ATOMS: atom_id res chain seq x y z
N VAL A 1 14.97 5.88 2.59
CA VAL A 1 14.68 6.82 3.72
C VAL A 1 14.86 6.15 5.07
N SER A 2 14.12 5.08 5.36
CA SER A 2 14.21 4.30 6.61
C SER A 2 15.63 3.84 6.98
N MET A 3 16.45 3.44 6.01
CA MET A 3 17.84 3.03 6.24
C MET A 3 18.73 4.21 6.71
N LEU A 4 18.58 5.39 6.11
CA LEU A 4 19.29 6.60 6.58
C LEU A 4 18.80 7.03 7.97
N ASN A 5 17.53 6.80 8.29
CA ASN A 5 16.99 7.00 9.64
C ASN A 5 17.59 6.01 10.66
N SER A 6 17.90 4.78 10.25
CA SER A 6 18.65 3.84 11.11
C SER A 6 20.08 4.35 11.35
N TYR A 7 20.76 4.82 10.30
CA TYR A 7 22.14 5.32 10.41
C TYR A 7 22.26 6.59 11.25
N SER A 8 21.29 7.50 11.21
CA SER A 8 21.28 8.65 12.12
C SER A 8 21.19 8.22 13.59
N GLY A 9 20.40 7.19 13.90
CA GLY A 9 20.34 6.58 15.23
C GLY A 9 21.67 5.97 15.68
N TRP A 10 22.30 5.15 14.83
CA TRP A 10 23.59 4.55 15.16
C TRP A 10 24.72 5.58 15.29
N ALA A 11 24.70 6.64 14.49
CA ALA A 11 25.63 7.76 14.63
C ALA A 11 25.44 8.49 15.96
N ALA A 12 24.19 8.71 16.40
CA ALA A 12 23.89 9.29 17.71
C ALA A 12 24.36 8.39 18.86
N ALA A 13 24.19 7.07 18.74
CA ALA A 13 24.69 6.12 19.73
C ALA A 13 26.22 6.12 19.81
N ALA A 14 26.92 6.18 18.68
CA ALA A 14 28.38 6.29 18.62
C ALA A 14 28.88 7.59 19.25
N ALA A 15 28.21 8.72 18.99
CA ALA A 15 28.49 9.98 19.67
C ALA A 15 28.25 9.88 21.18
N GLY A 16 27.20 9.16 21.60
CA GLY A 16 26.93 8.83 22.99
C GLY A 16 28.08 8.09 23.67
N PHE A 17 28.66 7.07 23.02
CA PHE A 17 29.85 6.38 23.53
C PHE A 17 31.06 7.33 23.62
N MET A 18 31.30 8.16 22.60
CA MET A 18 32.41 9.11 22.60
C MET A 18 32.30 10.15 23.74
N LEU A 19 31.08 10.57 24.06
CA LEU A 19 30.79 11.55 25.12
C LEU A 19 30.52 10.91 26.49
N SER A 20 30.54 9.58 26.60
CA SER A 20 30.12 8.83 27.80
C SER A 20 28.73 9.26 28.29
N ASN A 21 27.78 9.40 27.37
CA ASN A 21 26.41 9.86 27.63
C ASN A 21 25.40 8.74 27.36
N ASP A 22 24.91 8.12 28.43
CA ASP A 22 23.96 7.00 28.39
C ASP A 22 22.64 7.35 27.68
N LEU A 23 22.16 8.59 27.82
CA LEU A 23 20.92 9.02 27.16
C LEU A 23 21.08 8.98 25.64
N LEU A 24 22.20 9.48 25.12
CA LEU A 24 22.49 9.44 23.68
C LEU A 24 22.69 8.01 23.16
N ILE A 25 23.31 7.14 23.96
CA ILE A 25 23.47 5.72 23.61
C ILE A 25 22.09 5.06 23.47
N VAL A 26 21.23 5.21 24.48
CA VAL A 26 19.91 4.56 24.52
C VAL A 26 18.99 5.12 23.44
N THR A 27 18.89 6.45 23.32
CA THR A 27 18.03 7.08 22.30
C THR A 27 18.53 6.81 20.88
N GLY A 28 19.84 6.83 20.65
CA GLY A 28 20.43 6.48 19.36
C GLY A 28 20.16 5.02 18.97
N ALA A 29 20.34 4.08 19.91
CA ALA A 29 20.04 2.67 19.68
C ALA A 29 18.56 2.43 19.36
N LEU A 30 17.64 3.10 20.07
CA LEU A 30 16.20 3.02 19.82
C LEU A 30 15.83 3.49 18.40
N VAL A 31 16.34 4.64 17.98
CA VAL A 31 16.12 5.18 16.63
C VAL A 31 16.75 4.26 15.58
N GLY A 32 17.97 3.78 15.84
CA GLY A 32 18.71 2.88 14.98
C GLY A 32 17.97 1.58 14.71
N SER A 33 17.49 0.92 15.77
CA SER A 33 16.70 -0.32 15.66
C SER A 33 15.37 -0.10 14.96
N SER A 34 14.65 1.00 15.29
CA SER A 34 13.37 1.33 14.66
C SER A 34 13.50 1.50 13.14
N GLY A 35 14.51 2.28 12.69
CA GLY A 35 14.77 2.45 11.25
C GLY A 35 15.14 1.15 10.53
N ALA A 36 15.88 0.25 11.20
CA ALA A 36 16.26 -1.04 10.65
C ALA A 36 15.04 -1.98 10.51
N ILE A 37 14.21 -2.09 11.55
CA ILE A 37 12.99 -2.90 11.53
C ILE A 37 12.04 -2.39 10.44
N LEU A 38 11.84 -1.08 10.36
CA LEU A 38 11.00 -0.48 9.34
C LEU A 38 11.52 -0.77 7.93
N SER A 39 12.83 -0.67 7.71
CA SER A 39 13.47 -1.03 6.43
C SER A 39 13.22 -2.49 6.07
N TYR A 40 13.33 -3.40 7.05
CA TYR A 40 13.08 -4.81 6.85
C TYR A 40 11.63 -5.10 6.46
N ILE A 41 10.65 -4.52 7.17
CA ILE A 41 9.23 -4.70 6.88
C ILE A 41 8.89 -4.19 5.47
N MET A 42 9.42 -3.03 5.08
CA MET A 42 9.24 -2.50 3.71
C MET A 42 9.82 -3.45 2.65
N CYS A 43 11.03 -3.97 2.85
CA CYS A 43 11.66 -4.89 1.90
C CYS A 43 10.86 -6.20 1.78
N LYS A 44 10.39 -6.74 2.91
CA LYS A 44 9.55 -7.93 2.96
C LYS A 44 8.21 -7.72 2.23
N ALA A 45 7.57 -6.57 2.43
CA ALA A 45 6.32 -6.21 1.76
C ALA A 45 6.48 -6.03 0.24
N MET A 46 7.68 -5.69 -0.25
CA MET A 46 8.00 -5.63 -1.69
C MET A 46 8.48 -6.98 -2.25
N ASN A 47 8.56 -8.03 -1.44
CA ASN A 47 9.23 -9.29 -1.77
C ASN A 47 10.65 -9.11 -2.35
N ARG A 48 11.44 -8.17 -1.78
CA ARG A 48 12.82 -7.92 -2.20
C ARG A 48 13.78 -8.04 -1.02
N SER A 49 14.97 -8.59 -1.28
CA SER A 49 16.01 -8.68 -0.26
C SER A 49 16.58 -7.29 0.06
N PHE A 50 16.93 -7.06 1.33
CA PHE A 50 17.49 -5.79 1.77
C PHE A 50 18.77 -5.41 1.00
N ILE A 51 19.61 -6.40 0.69
CA ILE A 51 20.85 -6.20 -0.05
C ILE A 51 20.57 -5.78 -1.50
N SER A 52 19.57 -6.36 -2.17
CA SER A 52 19.25 -6.00 -3.57
C SER A 52 18.74 -4.57 -3.67
N VAL A 53 17.95 -4.10 -2.70
CA VAL A 53 17.44 -2.72 -2.65
C VAL A 53 18.58 -1.70 -2.47
N ILE A 54 19.57 -2.00 -1.62
CA ILE A 54 20.71 -1.09 -1.38
C ILE A 54 21.75 -1.14 -2.51
N ALA A 55 22.00 -2.32 -3.08
CA ALA A 55 22.97 -2.50 -4.15
C ALA A 55 22.45 -2.09 -5.54
N GLY A 56 21.18 -1.70 -5.65
CA GLY A 56 20.58 -1.25 -6.92
C GLY A 56 20.22 -2.39 -7.88
N GLY A 57 19.99 -3.61 -7.37
CA GLY A 57 19.55 -4.74 -8.19
C GLY A 57 18.16 -4.50 -8.76
N PHE A 58 18.05 -4.34 -10.08
CA PHE A 58 16.78 -4.36 -10.79
C PHE A 58 16.24 -5.79 -10.84
N GLY A 59 15.01 -5.98 -10.35
CA GLY A 59 14.31 -7.25 -10.39
C GLY A 59 14.59 -8.18 -9.20
N THR A 60 13.59 -8.98 -8.86
CA THR A 60 13.77 -10.26 -8.16
C THR A 60 14.67 -11.18 -9.03
N ASP A 61 15.33 -12.18 -8.42
CA ASP A 61 16.29 -13.10 -9.08
C ASP A 61 15.66 -14.04 -10.16
N GLY A 62 14.61 -13.59 -10.87
CA GLY A 62 13.84 -14.35 -11.86
C GLY A 62 13.61 -13.60 -13.18
N SER A 63 14.49 -12.68 -13.58
CA SER A 63 14.30 -11.92 -14.82
C SER A 63 14.57 -12.75 -16.08
N SER A 64 13.50 -13.26 -16.69
CA SER A 64 13.45 -13.50 -18.14
C SER A 64 12.28 -12.70 -18.72
N SER A 65 12.57 -11.78 -19.63
CA SER A 65 11.57 -11.01 -20.38
C SER A 65 10.70 -11.96 -21.22
N GLY A 66 9.57 -12.40 -20.67
CA GLY A 66 8.48 -13.00 -21.42
C GLY A 66 7.48 -11.90 -21.75
N GLY A 67 7.21 -11.68 -23.03
CA GLY A 67 6.12 -10.80 -23.42
C GLY A 67 4.81 -11.42 -22.99
N ASP A 68 4.12 -10.80 -22.04
CA ASP A 68 2.71 -11.03 -21.86
C ASP A 68 2.00 -10.42 -23.06
N GLU A 69 1.34 -11.27 -23.84
CA GLU A 69 0.27 -10.81 -24.71
C GLU A 69 -0.87 -10.38 -23.78
N GLU A 70 -1.24 -9.10 -23.78
CA GLU A 70 -2.46 -8.64 -23.09
C GLU A 70 -3.65 -9.44 -23.63
N VAL A 71 -4.16 -10.39 -22.83
CA VAL A 71 -5.30 -11.22 -23.21
C VAL A 71 -6.58 -10.53 -22.77
N GLY A 72 -7.29 -9.91 -23.71
CA GLY A 72 -8.62 -9.36 -23.50
C GLY A 72 -8.74 -7.91 -23.97
N GLU A 73 -9.96 -7.37 -23.91
CA GLU A 73 -10.23 -5.96 -24.13
C GLU A 73 -10.52 -5.29 -22.78
N HIS A 74 -9.95 -4.11 -22.57
CA HIS A 74 -10.29 -3.30 -21.40
C HIS A 74 -11.71 -2.75 -21.53
N ARG A 75 -12.40 -2.60 -20.40
CA ARG A 75 -13.76 -2.03 -20.34
C ARG A 75 -13.68 -0.63 -19.77
N GLU A 76 -14.26 0.33 -20.48
CA GLU A 76 -14.37 1.70 -20.03
C GLU A 76 -15.81 1.98 -19.59
N ILE A 77 -15.95 2.69 -18.47
CA ILE A 77 -17.23 3.17 -17.95
C ILE A 77 -17.12 4.65 -17.59
N SER A 78 -18.25 5.35 -17.63
CA SER A 78 -18.33 6.75 -17.22
C SER A 78 -18.30 6.93 -15.70
N ALA A 79 -18.07 8.17 -15.26
CA ALA A 79 -18.13 8.52 -13.85
C ALA A 79 -19.55 8.36 -13.29
N GLU A 80 -20.57 8.66 -14.10
CA GLU A 80 -21.98 8.48 -13.76
C GLU A 80 -22.33 7.00 -13.54
N GLU A 81 -21.88 6.12 -14.44
CA GLU A 81 -22.08 4.66 -14.31
C GLU A 81 -21.32 4.09 -13.11
N THR A 82 -20.09 4.55 -12.87
CA THR A 82 -19.34 4.21 -11.65
C THR A 82 -20.12 4.59 -10.39
N ALA A 83 -20.67 5.82 -10.37
CA ALA A 83 -21.45 6.28 -9.23
C ALA A 83 -22.73 5.45 -9.02
N GLU A 84 -23.42 5.05 -10.09
CA GLU A 84 -24.57 4.15 -10.02
C GLU A 84 -24.20 2.75 -9.50
N MET A 85 -23.10 2.17 -9.98
CA MET A 85 -22.57 0.90 -9.51
C MET A 85 -22.28 0.93 -8.01
N LEU A 86 -21.58 1.98 -7.54
CA LEU A 86 -21.30 2.18 -6.12
C LEU A 86 -22.58 2.36 -5.29
N LYS A 87 -23.58 3.10 -5.80
CA LYS A 87 -24.87 3.31 -5.13
C LYS A 87 -25.69 2.02 -4.99
N ASN A 88 -25.52 1.07 -5.90
CA ASN A 88 -26.25 -0.20 -5.93
C ASN A 88 -25.52 -1.33 -5.18
N SER A 89 -24.29 -1.09 -4.70
CA SER A 89 -23.50 -2.05 -3.92
C SER A 89 -23.95 -2.07 -2.46
N GLN A 90 -23.85 -3.23 -1.80
CA GLN A 90 -24.00 -3.37 -0.35
C GLN A 90 -22.64 -3.25 0.36
N SER A 91 -21.57 -3.73 -0.29
CA SER A 91 -20.20 -3.69 0.20
C SER A 91 -19.26 -3.07 -0.84
N VAL A 92 -18.49 -2.06 -0.42
CA VAL A 92 -17.49 -1.38 -1.24
C VAL A 92 -16.15 -1.38 -0.51
N ILE A 93 -15.08 -1.77 -1.22
CA ILE A 93 -13.70 -1.60 -0.75
C ILE A 93 -13.00 -0.58 -1.63
N ILE A 94 -12.36 0.42 -1.03
CA ILE A 94 -11.53 1.41 -1.73
C ILE A 94 -10.07 1.04 -1.51
N THR A 95 -9.29 0.90 -2.59
CA THR A 95 -7.86 0.59 -2.53
C THR A 95 -7.05 1.78 -3.07
N PRO A 96 -6.61 2.70 -2.20
CA PRO A 96 -5.87 3.89 -2.62
C PRO A 96 -4.40 3.58 -2.87
N GLY A 97 -3.85 4.22 -3.89
CA GLY A 97 -2.42 4.21 -4.19
C GLY A 97 -1.82 5.61 -4.26
N TYR A 98 -0.57 5.68 -4.72
CA TYR A 98 0.17 6.94 -4.78
C TYR A 98 -0.49 7.99 -5.70
N GLY A 99 -1.20 7.56 -6.75
CA GLY A 99 -1.90 8.48 -7.65
C GLY A 99 -2.96 9.33 -6.94
N MET A 100 -3.65 8.78 -5.93
CA MET A 100 -4.59 9.53 -5.09
C MET A 100 -3.89 10.70 -4.37
N ALA A 101 -2.69 10.44 -3.82
CA ALA A 101 -1.91 11.44 -3.11
C ALA A 101 -1.38 12.54 -4.04
N VAL A 102 -0.91 12.17 -5.24
CA VAL A 102 -0.43 13.12 -6.24
C VAL A 102 -1.55 14.07 -6.68
N ALA A 103 -2.75 13.53 -6.88
CA ALA A 103 -3.93 14.30 -7.28
C ALA A 103 -4.60 15.07 -6.13
N GLN A 104 -4.14 14.89 -4.88
CA GLN A 104 -4.81 15.42 -3.68
C GLN A 104 -6.29 15.00 -3.58
N ALA A 105 -6.59 13.77 -4.03
CA ALA A 105 -7.95 13.27 -4.15
C ALA A 105 -8.52 12.66 -2.84
N GLN A 106 -7.75 12.66 -1.74
CA GLN A 106 -8.19 12.11 -0.45
C GLN A 106 -9.46 12.78 0.08
N TYR A 107 -9.66 14.08 -0.19
CA TYR A 107 -10.84 14.83 0.25
C TYR A 107 -12.12 14.42 -0.50
N PRO A 108 -12.16 14.40 -1.85
CA PRO A 108 -13.27 13.81 -2.60
C PRO A 108 -13.57 12.35 -2.23
N VAL A 109 -12.54 11.53 -2.00
CA VAL A 109 -12.70 10.12 -1.64
C VAL A 109 -13.37 9.98 -0.26
N ALA A 110 -13.00 10.83 0.70
CA ALA A 110 -13.68 10.89 1.99
C ALA A 110 -15.15 11.31 1.84
N GLU A 111 -15.46 12.28 0.97
CA GLU A 111 -16.84 12.72 0.69
C GLU A 111 -17.69 11.60 0.05
N ILE A 112 -17.12 10.85 -0.90
CA ILE A 112 -17.77 9.68 -1.50
C ILE A 112 -18.05 8.63 -0.42
N THR A 113 -17.07 8.35 0.44
CA THR A 113 -17.20 7.41 1.56
C THR A 113 -18.35 7.80 2.49
N GLU A 114 -18.41 9.07 2.89
CA GLU A 114 -19.49 9.59 3.74
C GLU A 114 -20.86 9.42 3.07
N LYS A 115 -20.99 9.80 1.80
CA LYS A 115 -22.24 9.68 1.03
C LYS A 115 -22.72 8.25 0.86
N LEU A 116 -21.80 7.30 0.64
CA LEU A 116 -22.13 5.88 0.53
C LEU A 116 -22.54 5.30 1.89
N ARG A 117 -21.79 5.61 2.96
CA ARG A 117 -22.13 5.16 4.31
C ARG A 117 -23.46 5.72 4.81
N ALA A 118 -23.80 6.96 4.45
CA ALA A 118 -25.10 7.56 4.74
C ALA A 118 -26.28 6.80 4.10
N ARG A 119 -26.02 6.01 3.05
CA ARG A 119 -27.00 5.12 2.40
C ARG A 119 -27.03 3.72 3.00
N GLY A 120 -26.23 3.46 4.05
CA GLY A 120 -26.12 2.14 4.69
C GLY A 120 -25.16 1.18 4.00
N ILE A 121 -24.36 1.65 3.03
CA ILE A 121 -23.39 0.83 2.31
C ILE A 121 -22.15 0.62 3.18
N LYS A 122 -21.66 -0.63 3.28
CA LYS A 122 -20.45 -0.98 4.02
C LYS A 122 -19.23 -0.56 3.20
N VAL A 123 -18.65 0.60 3.54
CA VAL A 123 -17.42 1.10 2.89
C VAL A 123 -16.22 0.88 3.78
N ARG A 124 -15.16 0.29 3.22
CA ARG A 124 -13.87 0.05 3.89
C ARG A 124 -12.71 0.43 2.98
N PHE A 125 -11.55 0.69 3.55
CA PHE A 125 -10.31 0.94 2.84
C PHE A 125 -9.37 -0.23 3.04
N GLY A 126 -8.79 -0.74 1.95
CA GLY A 126 -7.71 -1.72 1.98
C GLY A 126 -6.38 -1.05 1.69
N ILE A 127 -5.48 -1.04 2.69
CA ILE A 127 -4.19 -0.37 2.59
C ILE A 127 -3.09 -1.41 2.34
N HIS A 128 -2.40 -1.25 1.22
CA HIS A 128 -1.19 -2.00 0.97
C HIS A 128 -0.02 -1.42 1.78
N PRO A 129 0.82 -2.23 2.46
CA PRO A 129 1.88 -1.73 3.35
C PRO A 129 2.89 -0.78 2.69
N VAL A 130 3.08 -0.92 1.37
CA VAL A 130 3.96 -0.06 0.56
C VAL A 130 3.22 0.88 -0.38
N ALA A 131 1.92 1.10 -0.20
CA ALA A 131 1.19 2.12 -0.94
C ALA A 131 1.72 3.53 -0.62
N GLY A 132 2.15 4.25 -1.65
CA GLY A 132 2.67 5.62 -1.52
C GLY A 132 4.20 5.70 -1.62
N ARG A 133 4.79 6.72 -0.97
CA ARG A 133 6.26 6.95 -0.97
C ARG A 133 6.89 6.90 0.42
N LEU A 134 6.07 6.78 1.46
CA LEU A 134 6.47 6.71 2.86
C LEU A 134 5.69 5.57 3.54
N PRO A 135 6.25 4.91 4.56
CA PRO A 135 5.49 3.97 5.38
C PRO A 135 4.28 4.66 6.02
N GLY A 136 3.11 4.03 5.92
CA GLY A 136 1.85 4.59 6.45
C GLY A 136 1.35 5.83 5.70
N HIS A 137 1.86 6.11 4.49
CA HIS A 137 1.52 7.34 3.76
C HIS A 137 0.01 7.46 3.52
N MET A 138 -0.66 6.37 3.13
CA MET A 138 -2.11 6.40 2.90
C MET A 138 -2.89 6.61 4.19
N ASN A 139 -2.50 5.94 5.29
CA ASN A 139 -3.16 6.09 6.60
C ASN A 139 -3.14 7.55 7.06
N VAL A 140 -2.01 8.25 6.88
CA VAL A 140 -1.87 9.66 7.26
C VAL A 140 -2.76 10.57 6.40
N LEU A 141 -2.80 10.35 5.08
CA LEU A 141 -3.63 11.18 4.18
C LEU A 141 -5.13 10.94 4.40
N LEU A 142 -5.54 9.71 4.67
CA LEU A 142 -6.93 9.39 5.00
C LEU A 142 -7.32 9.98 6.35
N ALA A 143 -6.43 9.96 7.34
CA ALA A 143 -6.63 10.64 8.61
C ALA A 143 -6.75 12.16 8.46
N GLU A 144 -5.92 12.78 7.62
CA GLU A 144 -6.00 14.20 7.26
C GLU A 144 -7.37 14.54 6.64
N ALA A 145 -7.86 13.67 5.75
CA ALA A 145 -9.20 13.76 5.16
C ALA A 145 -10.34 13.36 6.11
N LYS A 146 -10.03 13.07 7.39
CA LYS A 146 -10.98 12.68 8.45
C LYS A 146 -11.75 11.39 8.19
N VAL A 147 -11.16 10.46 7.44
CA VAL A 147 -11.70 9.11 7.30
C VAL A 147 -11.56 8.39 8.65
N PRO A 148 -12.65 7.79 9.19
CA PRO A 148 -12.59 7.06 10.44
C PRO A 148 -11.64 5.85 10.39
N TYR A 149 -10.80 5.68 11.40
CA TYR A 149 -9.79 4.61 11.42
C TYR A 149 -10.39 3.20 11.48
N ASP A 150 -11.61 3.04 11.99
CA ASP A 150 -12.31 1.74 12.09
C ASP A 150 -12.65 1.12 10.73
N ILE A 151 -12.64 1.94 9.66
CA ILE A 151 -12.89 1.47 8.30
C ILE A 151 -11.61 1.44 7.45
N VAL A 152 -10.44 1.70 8.04
CA VAL A 152 -9.14 1.62 7.36
C VAL A 152 -8.43 0.36 7.84
N LEU A 153 -8.33 -0.62 6.96
CA LEU A 153 -7.81 -1.96 7.26
C LEU A 153 -6.51 -2.19 6.50
N GLU A 154 -5.57 -2.88 7.15
CA GLU A 154 -4.34 -3.32 6.50
C GLU A 154 -4.64 -4.52 5.57
N MET A 155 -3.76 -4.75 4.59
CA MET A 155 -3.92 -5.80 3.58
C MET A 155 -4.21 -7.18 4.19
N ASP A 156 -3.50 -7.56 5.26
CA ASP A 156 -3.67 -8.86 5.93
C ASP A 156 -5.04 -9.02 6.62
N GLU A 157 -5.71 -7.90 6.93
CA GLU A 157 -7.01 -7.89 7.60
C GLU A 157 -8.19 -7.90 6.62
N ILE A 158 -7.97 -7.45 5.38
CA ILE A 158 -9.05 -7.23 4.39
C ILE A 158 -9.01 -8.19 3.20
N ASN A 159 -7.90 -8.88 2.95
CA ASN A 159 -7.75 -9.69 1.73
C ASN A 159 -8.80 -10.81 1.61
N ASP A 160 -9.16 -11.45 2.71
CA ASP A 160 -10.18 -12.52 2.72
C ASP A 160 -11.59 -12.00 2.36
N ASP A 161 -11.83 -10.70 2.56
CA ASP A 161 -13.15 -10.08 2.36
C ASP A 161 -13.41 -9.65 0.90
N PHE A 162 -12.43 -9.71 0.00
CA PHE A 162 -12.62 -9.30 -1.39
C PHE A 162 -13.64 -10.19 -2.11
N SER A 163 -13.68 -11.49 -1.79
CA SER A 163 -14.62 -12.44 -2.41
C SER A 163 -16.10 -12.14 -2.09
N ASP A 164 -16.36 -11.51 -0.94
CA ASP A 164 -17.69 -11.10 -0.48
C ASP A 164 -17.97 -9.59 -0.73
N THR A 165 -17.23 -8.96 -1.64
CA THR A 165 -17.35 -7.53 -1.94
C THR A 165 -17.96 -7.30 -3.33
N ASP A 166 -18.96 -6.41 -3.40
CA ASP A 166 -19.69 -6.14 -4.64
C ASP A 166 -18.88 -5.26 -5.61
N THR A 167 -18.25 -4.21 -5.09
CA THR A 167 -17.43 -3.30 -5.91
C THR A 167 -16.15 -2.91 -5.19
N VAL A 168 -15.02 -3.04 -5.88
CA VAL A 168 -13.73 -2.47 -5.46
C VAL A 168 -13.42 -1.25 -6.30
N LEU A 169 -13.08 -0.15 -5.64
CA LEU A 169 -12.64 1.08 -6.30
C LEU A 169 -11.13 1.26 -6.10
N VAL A 170 -10.35 1.06 -7.15
CA VAL A 170 -8.90 1.20 -7.19
C VAL A 170 -8.54 2.63 -7.58
N ILE A 171 -7.91 3.38 -6.68
CA ILE A 171 -7.62 4.81 -6.92
C ILE A 171 -6.12 5.06 -6.95
N GLY A 172 -5.56 5.12 -8.16
CA GLY A 172 -4.15 5.48 -8.36
C GLY A 172 -3.16 4.44 -7.81
N ALA A 173 -3.58 3.17 -7.77
CA ALA A 173 -2.76 2.00 -7.48
C ALA A 173 -2.58 1.16 -8.76
N ASN A 174 -1.46 0.44 -8.87
CA ASN A 174 -1.18 -0.48 -9.98
C ASN A 174 -0.47 -1.73 -9.43
N ASP A 175 0.82 -1.63 -9.14
CA ASP A 175 1.63 -2.77 -8.66
C ASP A 175 1.03 -3.47 -7.43
N THR A 176 0.42 -2.72 -6.51
CA THR A 176 -0.16 -3.24 -5.26
C THR A 176 -1.48 -4.00 -5.44
N VAL A 177 -2.04 -4.01 -6.65
CA VAL A 177 -3.29 -4.71 -7.01
C VAL A 177 -3.08 -5.62 -8.24
N ASN A 178 -1.83 -5.86 -8.64
CA ASN A 178 -1.52 -6.56 -9.88
C ASN A 178 -1.48 -8.09 -9.67
N PRO A 179 -2.35 -8.87 -10.34
CA PRO A 179 -2.40 -10.34 -10.20
C PRO A 179 -1.14 -11.04 -10.69
N ALA A 180 -0.35 -10.43 -11.59
CA ALA A 180 0.90 -11.00 -12.08
C ALA A 180 1.93 -11.26 -10.96
N ALA A 181 1.76 -10.64 -9.79
CA ALA A 181 2.58 -10.95 -8.62
C ALA A 181 2.39 -12.39 -8.11
N GLN A 182 1.24 -13.02 -8.35
CA GLN A 182 0.95 -14.40 -7.96
C GLN A 182 1.03 -15.37 -9.14
N ASP A 183 0.52 -14.96 -10.31
CA ASP A 183 0.28 -15.87 -11.43
C ASP A 183 1.45 -15.98 -12.41
N ASP A 184 2.32 -14.96 -12.49
CA ASP A 184 3.47 -14.95 -13.40
C ASP A 184 4.81 -14.98 -12.64
N PRO A 185 5.50 -16.13 -12.62
CA PRO A 185 6.84 -16.25 -12.03
C PRO A 185 7.90 -15.37 -12.70
N LYS A 186 7.67 -14.86 -13.91
CA LYS A 186 8.59 -13.98 -14.64
C LYS A 186 8.34 -12.50 -14.37
N SER A 187 7.25 -12.17 -13.69
CA SER A 187 6.90 -10.79 -13.38
C SER A 187 7.98 -10.15 -12.49
N PRO A 188 8.35 -8.88 -12.72
CA PRO A 188 9.27 -8.15 -11.85
C PRO A 188 8.81 -8.06 -10.39
N ILE A 189 7.51 -8.27 -10.15
CA ILE A 189 6.88 -8.26 -8.83
C ILE A 189 6.43 -9.66 -8.37
N ALA A 190 6.90 -10.73 -9.02
CA ALA A 190 6.57 -12.10 -8.65
C ALA A 190 6.85 -12.38 -7.16
N GLY A 191 5.86 -12.93 -6.47
CA GLY A 191 5.85 -13.21 -5.03
C GLY A 191 5.60 -11.99 -4.13
N MET A 192 5.38 -10.80 -4.69
CA MET A 192 4.95 -9.64 -3.90
C MET A 192 3.51 -9.91 -3.39
N PRO A 193 3.24 -9.80 -2.08
CA PRO A 193 1.87 -9.84 -1.60
C PRO A 193 1.14 -8.60 -2.16
N VAL A 194 -0.10 -8.77 -2.57
CA VAL A 194 -0.92 -7.71 -3.21
C VAL A 194 -2.35 -7.78 -2.68
N LEU A 195 -3.10 -6.69 -2.87
CA LEU A 195 -4.54 -6.67 -2.62
C LEU A 195 -5.24 -7.41 -3.77
N GLU A 196 -5.95 -8.49 -3.45
CA GLU A 196 -6.55 -9.40 -4.44
C GLU A 196 -7.90 -8.88 -4.97
N VAL A 197 -7.89 -7.65 -5.49
CA VAL A 197 -9.09 -6.91 -5.89
C VAL A 197 -9.92 -7.64 -6.94
N TRP A 198 -9.27 -8.46 -7.77
CA TRP A 198 -9.91 -9.26 -8.82
C TRP A 198 -10.84 -10.37 -8.27
N LYS A 199 -10.80 -10.66 -6.97
CA LYS A 199 -11.75 -11.59 -6.33
C LYS A 199 -13.13 -10.98 -6.08
N ALA A 200 -13.27 -9.66 -6.17
CA ALA A 200 -14.55 -8.98 -6.03
C ALA A 200 -15.44 -9.12 -7.27
N GLN A 201 -16.74 -8.85 -7.12
CA GLN A 201 -17.68 -8.97 -8.25
C GLN A 201 -17.39 -7.93 -9.35
N ASN A 202 -17.06 -6.70 -8.98
CA ASN A 202 -16.71 -5.61 -9.89
C ASN A 202 -15.46 -4.88 -9.38
N VAL A 203 -14.59 -4.47 -10.31
CA VAL A 203 -13.41 -3.65 -10.03
C VAL A 203 -13.44 -2.44 -10.96
N VAL A 204 -13.28 -1.25 -10.39
CA VAL A 204 -13.23 0.04 -11.09
C VAL A 204 -11.96 0.78 -10.73
#